data_AF-A0A917ZU81-F1
#
_entry.id   AF-A0A917ZU81-F1
#
_cell.length_a   1.000
_cell.length_b   1.000
_cell.length_c   1.000
_cell.angle_alpha   90.00
_cell.angle_beta   90.00
_cell.angle_gamma   90.00
#
_symmetry.space_group_name_H-M   'P 1'
#
loop_
_entity.id
_entity.type
_entity.pdbx_description
1 polymer ?
#
loop_
_entity_poly.entity_id
_entity_poly.type
_entity_poly.pdbx_seq_one_letter_code
_entity_poly.pdbx_strand_id
1 'polypeptide(L)'
;MKVESNKDRRGARRSVRAGTVRSIVSNGACADRFDIVFVADGCTASRMNQFRAAVKTEWADMTAVEPFKSYAPLFYVWAVEAGSRQSGISGDPAANVHKDTAVASYFWCEDTERLLCTDTNTV
;
A
#
# COMPACT_ATOMS: atom_id res chain seq x y z
N MET A 1 -11.45 21.53 23.38
CA MET A 1 -11.71 20.09 23.13
C MET A 1 -10.36 19.42 23.02
N LYS A 2 -9.99 18.59 24.00
CA LYS A 2 -8.65 18.00 24.09
C LYS A 2 -8.63 16.81 23.11
N VAL A 3 -7.87 16.92 22.02
CA VAL A 3 -7.60 15.78 21.14
C VAL A 3 -6.52 14.97 21.86
N GLU A 4 -6.88 13.79 22.37
CA GLU A 4 -5.94 12.93 23.08
C GLU A 4 -4.87 12.42 22.11
N SER A 5 -3.62 12.55 22.54
CA SER A 5 -2.43 12.13 21.81
C SER A 5 -2.55 10.68 21.34
N ASN A 6 -2.32 10.45 20.05
CA ASN A 6 -2.46 9.19 19.32
C ASN A 6 -1.48 8.07 19.74
N LYS A 7 -0.86 8.19 20.92
CA LYS A 7 0.24 7.35 21.42
C LYS A 7 -0.19 5.95 21.85
N ASP A 8 -1.50 5.69 21.94
CA ASP A 8 -2.05 4.44 22.50
C ASP A 8 -2.68 3.50 21.45
N ARG A 9 -2.50 3.75 20.14
CA ARG A 9 -2.99 2.87 19.07
C ARG A 9 -2.11 1.65 18.79
N ARG A 10 -1.40 1.12 19.79
CA ARG A 10 -0.63 -0.14 19.66
C ARG A 10 -1.60 -1.33 19.56
N GLY A 11 -2.15 -1.54 18.36
CA GLY A 11 -2.99 -2.68 18.05
C GLY A 11 -2.23 -4.00 18.19
N ALA A 12 -2.93 -5.03 18.66
CA ALA A 12 -2.43 -6.40 18.69
C ALA A 12 -1.94 -6.83 17.29
N ARG A 13 -0.83 -7.58 17.23
CA ARG A 13 -0.28 -8.17 15.98
C ARG A 13 -1.41 -8.78 15.15
N ARG A 14 -1.70 -8.18 14.00
CA ARG A 14 -2.75 -8.68 13.10
C ARG A 14 -2.24 -9.89 12.35
N SER A 15 -3.04 -10.96 12.33
CA SER A 15 -2.81 -12.11 11.44
C SER A 15 -3.13 -11.67 10.00
N VAL A 16 -2.15 -11.14 9.29
CA VAL A 16 -2.26 -10.89 7.85
C VAL A 16 -2.23 -12.24 7.13
N ARG A 17 -3.27 -12.55 6.34
CA ARG A 17 -3.23 -13.71 5.45
C ARG A 17 -2.14 -13.45 4.41
N ALA A 18 -1.18 -14.37 4.25
CA ALA A 18 -0.10 -14.21 3.29
C ALA A 18 -0.65 -13.76 1.93
N GLY A 19 -0.21 -12.58 1.46
CA GLY A 19 -0.68 -11.99 0.21
C GLY A 19 -0.18 -12.78 -0.99
N THR A 20 -0.98 -12.85 -2.06
CA THR A 20 -0.50 -13.43 -3.33
C THR A 20 0.46 -12.43 -3.97
N VAL A 21 1.68 -12.87 -4.28
CA VAL A 21 2.67 -12.05 -5.00
C VAL A 21 2.55 -12.32 -6.50
N ARG A 22 2.51 -11.26 -7.31
CA ARG A 22 2.44 -11.35 -8.78
C ARG A 22 3.47 -10.44 -9.43
N SER A 23 4.17 -10.95 -10.43
CA SER A 23 5.01 -10.12 -11.30
C SER A 23 4.12 -9.25 -12.21
N ILE A 24 4.48 -7.99 -12.34
CA ILE A 24 3.87 -7.01 -13.26
C ILE A 24 4.84 -6.71 -14.40
N VAL A 25 6.12 -6.53 -14.08
CA VAL A 25 7.23 -6.34 -15.03
C VAL A 25 8.38 -7.26 -14.64
N SER A 26 8.95 -7.94 -15.64
CA SER A 26 10.08 -8.85 -15.51
C SER A 26 11.09 -8.57 -16.62
N ASN A 27 12.27 -8.08 -16.26
CA ASN A 27 13.31 -7.60 -17.18
C ASN A 27 14.61 -8.46 -17.15
N GLY A 28 14.50 -9.78 -16.99
CA GLY A 28 15.64 -10.72 -17.08
C GLY A 28 15.83 -11.63 -15.85
N ALA A 29 17.09 -11.90 -15.44
CA ALA A 29 17.41 -12.63 -14.21
C ALA A 29 17.50 -11.70 -12.98
N CYS A 30 16.92 -12.12 -11.85
CA CYS A 30 16.73 -11.27 -10.65
C CYS A 30 18.00 -10.72 -9.99
N ALA A 31 19.18 -11.31 -10.21
CA ALA A 31 20.37 -11.04 -9.39
C ALA A 31 20.87 -9.58 -9.48
N ASP A 32 20.58 -8.87 -10.57
CA ASP A 32 21.16 -7.55 -10.87
C ASP A 32 20.10 -6.46 -11.09
N ARG A 33 18.94 -6.56 -10.42
CA ARG A 33 17.79 -5.67 -10.65
C ARG A 33 17.20 -5.17 -9.33
N PHE A 34 16.60 -3.98 -9.37
CA PHE A 34 15.89 -3.40 -8.24
C PHE A 34 14.42 -3.84 -8.24
N ASP A 35 13.91 -4.31 -7.10
CA ASP A 35 12.50 -4.65 -6.96
C ASP A 35 11.69 -3.45 -6.45
N ILE A 36 10.65 -3.08 -7.20
CA ILE A 36 9.60 -2.17 -6.75
C ILE A 36 8.38 -3.01 -6.41
N VAL A 37 7.92 -2.91 -5.17
CA VAL A 37 6.81 -3.71 -4.65
C VAL A 37 5.63 -2.79 -4.33
N PHE A 38 4.53 -2.97 -5.06
CA PHE A 38 3.26 -2.34 -4.75
C PHE A 38 2.44 -3.25 -3.84
N VAL A 39 1.95 -2.73 -2.72
CA VAL A 39 1.15 -3.48 -1.75
C VAL A 39 -0.26 -2.92 -1.72
N ALA A 40 -1.27 -3.79 -1.83
CA ALA A 40 -2.65 -3.37 -1.74
C ALA A 40 -3.06 -3.05 -0.29
N ASP A 41 -3.64 -1.88 -0.05
CA ASP A 41 -4.36 -1.57 1.19
C ASP A 41 -5.77 -1.05 0.90
N GLY A 42 -6.72 -1.34 1.80
CA GLY A 42 -8.13 -0.96 1.63
C GLY A 42 -8.82 -1.60 0.41
N CYS A 43 -8.16 -2.54 -0.27
CA CYS A 43 -8.68 -3.27 -1.41
C CYS A 43 -9.09 -4.69 -0.98
N THR A 44 -10.37 -5.02 -1.13
CA THR A 44 -10.87 -6.38 -0.85
C THR A 44 -10.39 -7.37 -1.91
N ALA A 45 -10.43 -8.67 -1.61
CA ALA A 45 -10.02 -9.72 -2.55
C ALA A 45 -10.71 -9.63 -3.93
N SER A 46 -11.98 -9.21 -3.96
CA SER A 46 -12.74 -8.99 -5.20
C SER A 46 -12.23 -7.85 -6.08
N ARG A 47 -11.38 -6.96 -5.54
CA ARG A 47 -10.83 -5.79 -6.26
C ARG A 47 -9.41 -5.98 -6.76
N MET A 48 -8.81 -7.16 -6.59
CA MET A 48 -7.40 -7.38 -6.97
C MET A 48 -7.14 -7.17 -8.48
N ASN A 49 -8.15 -7.40 -9.34
CA ASN A 49 -8.02 -7.06 -10.76
C ASN A 49 -7.86 -5.55 -11.00
N GLN A 50 -8.59 -4.73 -10.25
CA GLN A 50 -8.50 -3.26 -10.31
C GLN A 50 -7.16 -2.78 -9.74
N PHE A 51 -6.73 -3.36 -8.61
CA PHE A 51 -5.41 -3.08 -8.03
C PHE A 51 -4.29 -3.36 -9.03
N ARG A 52 -4.29 -4.52 -9.71
CA ARG A 52 -3.27 -4.82 -10.73
C ARG A 52 -3.29 -3.85 -11.91
N ALA A 53 -4.47 -3.37 -12.32
CA ALA A 53 -4.56 -2.35 -13.36
C ALA A 53 -3.97 -1.03 -12.88
N ALA A 54 -4.27 -0.60 -11.65
CA ALA A 54 -3.69 0.61 -11.05
C ALA A 54 -2.16 0.52 -10.95
N VAL A 55 -1.60 -0.63 -10.54
CA VAL A 55 -0.15 -0.83 -10.49
C VAL A 55 0.50 -0.70 -11.87
N LYS A 56 -0.14 -1.20 -12.92
CA LYS A 56 0.36 -1.02 -14.31
C LYS A 56 0.34 0.44 -14.74
N THR A 57 -0.71 1.17 -14.42
CA THR A 57 -0.82 2.60 -14.70
C THR A 57 0.25 3.39 -13.95
N GLU A 58 0.37 3.17 -12.63
CA GLU A 58 1.36 3.86 -11.80
C GLU A 58 2.79 3.59 -12.29
N TRP A 59 3.11 2.34 -12.64
CA TRP A 59 4.41 2.04 -13.21
C TRP A 59 4.68 2.75 -14.54
N ALA A 60 3.67 2.83 -15.41
CA ALA A 60 3.77 3.57 -16.67
C ALA A 60 4.01 5.07 -16.43
N ASP A 61 3.33 5.66 -15.46
CA ASP A 61 3.48 7.06 -15.08
C ASP A 61 4.87 7.33 -14.47
N MET A 62 5.34 6.46 -13.56
CA MET A 62 6.69 6.54 -13.00
C MET A 62 7.77 6.49 -14.09
N THR A 63 7.65 5.54 -15.03
CA THR A 63 8.62 5.35 -16.12
C THR A 63 8.45 6.31 -17.30
N ALA A 64 7.49 7.23 -17.24
CA ALA A 64 7.40 8.34 -18.19
C ALA A 64 8.41 9.46 -17.86
N VAL A 65 8.98 9.47 -16.65
CA VAL A 65 9.81 10.56 -16.13
C VAL A 65 11.26 10.09 -15.92
N GLU A 66 12.24 10.96 -16.23
CA GLU A 66 13.65 10.67 -15.93
C GLU A 66 13.96 10.81 -14.43
N PRO A 67 14.87 10.01 -13.85
CA PRO A 67 15.71 9.01 -14.52
C PRO A 67 15.07 7.61 -14.61
N PHE A 68 13.85 7.42 -14.10
CA PHE A 68 13.16 6.11 -14.12
C PHE A 68 12.92 5.61 -15.53
N LYS A 69 12.65 6.50 -16.49
CA LYS A 69 12.53 6.16 -17.91
C LYS A 69 13.79 5.50 -18.45
N SER A 70 14.95 6.15 -18.34
CA SER A 70 16.22 5.60 -18.82
C SER A 70 16.64 4.33 -18.07
N TYR A 71 16.29 4.23 -16.78
CA TYR A 71 16.63 3.09 -15.95
C TYR A 71 15.52 2.04 -15.84
N ALA A 72 14.41 2.15 -16.56
CA ALA A 72 13.30 1.19 -16.50
C ALA A 72 13.74 -0.29 -16.66
N PRO A 73 14.72 -0.64 -17.53
CA PRO A 73 15.23 -2.00 -17.64
C PRO A 73 15.91 -2.57 -16.38
N LEU A 74 16.29 -1.71 -15.43
CA LEU A 74 16.91 -2.09 -14.15
C LEU A 74 15.90 -2.48 -13.07
N PHE A 75 14.60 -2.24 -13.27
CA PHE A 75 13.57 -2.50 -12.27
C PHE A 75 12.71 -3.72 -12.60
N TYR A 76 12.35 -4.47 -11.56
CA TYR A 76 11.24 -5.41 -11.55
C TYR A 76 10.08 -4.84 -10.75
N VAL A 77 8.87 -5.16 -11.17
CA VAL A 77 7.67 -4.65 -10.51
C VAL A 77 6.81 -5.80 -10.06
N TRP A 78 6.48 -5.78 -8.77
CA TRP A 78 5.66 -6.79 -8.11
C TRP A 78 4.40 -6.14 -7.53
N ALA A 79 3.32 -6.90 -7.56
CA ALA A 79 2.08 -6.59 -6.86
C ALA A 79 1.85 -7.62 -5.75
N VAL A 80 1.74 -7.15 -4.51
CA VAL A 80 1.34 -7.95 -3.35
C VAL A 80 -0.14 -7.73 -3.12
N GLU A 81 -0.93 -8.75 -3.46
CA GLU A 81 -2.38 -8.78 -3.30
C GLU A 81 -2.75 -9.05 -1.83
N ALA A 82 -2.51 -8.07 -0.97
CA ALA A 82 -2.89 -8.10 0.45
C ALA A 82 -4.38 -7.72 0.61
N GLY A 83 -5.25 -8.72 0.51
CA GLY A 83 -6.69 -8.52 0.56
C GLY A 83 -7.17 -8.00 1.91
N SER A 84 -7.68 -6.76 1.93
CA SER A 84 -8.28 -6.14 3.12
C SER A 84 -9.64 -6.75 3.45
N ARG A 85 -9.98 -6.82 4.74
CA ARG A 85 -11.31 -7.30 5.20
C ARG A 85 -12.39 -6.27 4.95
N GLN A 86 -12.04 -4.99 4.98
CA GLN A 86 -12.92 -3.87 4.66
C GLN A 86 -12.36 -3.03 3.52
N SER A 87 -13.25 -2.42 2.73
CA SER A 87 -12.88 -1.53 1.65
C SER A 87 -12.65 -0.10 2.15
N GLY A 88 -11.67 0.60 1.56
CA GLY A 88 -11.31 1.98 1.91
C GLY A 88 -10.30 2.04 3.06
N ILE A 89 -10.08 3.23 3.62
CA ILE A 89 -9.02 3.51 4.60
C ILE A 89 -9.63 4.05 5.91
N SER A 90 -8.95 3.86 7.05
CA SER A 90 -9.38 4.46 8.33
C SER A 90 -9.26 5.99 8.30
N GLY A 91 -10.16 6.70 8.97
CA GLY A 91 -10.18 8.17 8.99
C GLY A 91 -10.92 8.83 7.82
N ASP A 92 -11.58 8.04 6.96
CA ASP A 92 -12.36 8.51 5.81
C ASP A 92 -13.82 7.97 5.88
N PRO A 93 -14.86 8.82 5.83
CA PRO A 93 -14.82 10.29 5.60
C PRO A 93 -14.57 11.13 6.85
N ALA A 94 -14.40 10.53 8.03
CA ALA A 94 -14.18 11.26 9.28
C ALA A 94 -13.17 10.55 10.18
N ALA A 95 -12.49 11.32 11.04
CA ALA A 95 -11.39 10.85 11.90
C ALA A 95 -11.76 9.66 12.81
N ASN A 96 -13.04 9.50 13.16
CA ASN A 96 -13.54 8.42 14.02
C ASN A 96 -13.89 7.13 13.26
N VAL A 97 -13.70 7.08 11.94
CA VAL A 97 -13.96 5.88 11.14
C VAL A 97 -12.77 4.92 11.22
N HIS A 98 -13.02 3.68 11.61
CA HIS A 98 -12.01 2.63 11.70
C HIS A 98 -12.29 1.51 10.70
N LYS A 99 -11.25 1.04 10.02
CA LYS A 99 -11.34 -0.07 9.05
C LYS A 99 -10.26 -1.12 9.27
N ASP A 100 -10.66 -2.38 9.11
CA ASP A 100 -9.78 -3.54 9.08
C ASP A 100 -9.20 -3.75 7.68
N THR A 101 -8.10 -3.05 7.43
CA THR A 101 -7.34 -3.12 6.18
C THR A 101 -6.01 -3.84 6.37
N ALA A 102 -5.44 -4.29 5.26
CA ALA A 102 -4.31 -5.20 5.23
C ALA A 102 -3.04 -4.64 5.88
N VAL A 103 -2.74 -3.35 5.66
CA VAL A 103 -1.60 -2.67 6.29
C VAL A 103 -2.04 -1.54 7.21
N ALA A 104 -3.32 -1.52 7.59
CA ALA A 104 -3.89 -0.61 8.58
C ALA A 104 -3.57 0.89 8.33
N SER A 105 -3.55 1.35 7.08
CA SER A 105 -3.31 2.76 6.81
C SER A 105 -4.45 3.63 7.37
N TYR A 106 -4.12 4.86 7.76
CA TYR A 106 -5.06 5.80 8.37
C TYR A 106 -4.74 7.26 8.02
N PHE A 107 -5.77 8.05 7.75
CA PHE A 107 -5.71 9.50 7.66
C PHE A 107 -5.59 10.14 9.05
N TRP A 108 -5.42 11.47 9.13
CA TRP A 108 -5.29 12.23 10.38
C TRP A 108 -4.03 11.88 11.18
N CYS A 109 -2.98 11.41 10.50
CA CYS A 109 -1.68 11.25 11.11
C CYS A 109 -1.10 12.63 11.49
N GLU A 110 -0.45 12.74 12.65
CA GLU A 110 0.09 14.02 13.17
C GLU A 110 -0.95 15.17 13.12
N ASP A 111 -2.20 14.88 13.48
CA ASP A 111 -3.35 15.80 13.46
C ASP A 111 -3.59 16.52 12.12
N THR A 112 -3.06 15.97 11.02
CA THR A 112 -3.18 16.51 9.68
C THR A 112 -4.13 15.66 8.86
N GLU A 113 -5.32 16.19 8.56
CA GLU A 113 -6.43 15.47 7.92
C GLU A 113 -6.01 14.60 6.73
N ARG A 114 -5.21 15.14 5.80
CA ARG A 114 -4.81 14.46 4.56
C ARG A 114 -3.47 13.72 4.65
N LEU A 115 -2.83 13.67 5.81
CA LEU A 115 -1.62 12.88 5.99
C LEU A 115 -2.00 11.41 6.25
N LEU A 116 -1.64 10.54 5.31
CA LEU A 116 -1.87 9.10 5.35
C LEU A 116 -0.62 8.39 5.89
N CYS A 117 -0.78 7.61 6.96
CA CYS A 117 0.30 6.85 7.59
C CYS A 117 -0.09 5.39 7.80
N THR A 118 0.91 4.55 8.08
CA THR A 118 0.75 3.20 8.61
C THR A 118 1.81 2.97 9.70
N ASP A 119 1.50 2.16 10.72
CA ASP A 119 2.49 1.77 11.73
C ASP A 119 3.20 0.48 11.32
N THR A 120 4.45 0.62 10.91
CA THR A 120 5.30 -0.47 10.42
C THR A 120 5.68 -1.50 11.49
N ASN A 121 5.45 -1.23 12.77
CA ASN A 121 5.66 -2.21 13.84
C ASN A 121 4.47 -3.15 14.05
N THR A 122 3.33 -2.83 13.44
CA THR A 122 2.05 -3.55 13.63
C THR A 122 1.61 -4.35 12.43
N VAL A 123 2.26 -4.15 11.28
CA VAL A 123 2.07 -4.87 10.01
C VAL A 123 2.95 -6.11 9.91
#